data_AF-A0A9D7MWZ9-F1
#
_entry.id   AF-A0A9D7MWZ9-F1
#
_cell.length_a   1.000
_cell.length_b   1.000
_cell.length_c   1.000
_cell.angle_alpha   90.00
_cell.angle_beta   90.00
_cell.angle_gamma   90.00
#
_symmetry.space_group_name_H-M   'P 1'
#
loop_
_entity.id
_entity.type
_entity.pdbx_description
1 polymer ?
#
loop_
_entity_poly.entity_id
_entity_poly.type
_entity_poly.pdbx_seq_one_letter_code
_entity_poly.pdbx_strand_id
1 'polypeptide(L)'
;MTDNTASPMRHPIRELLSRYRAVFQHAWAHRAELAGPERHTTELAFLPAALSLQDTPVHPAPRRLAWGLMILFVLALLWAILGHVDIVAVAPGRIIVSDRTKVIQPLEASVVKAVRVKDGDRVKAGQVLVELDPTMATADSASVQEQLKTQASEALRTFELLQMLSKQKLPALVPRAQMANLTQDSAAQHQAQLQSEWQDIQAKLAKLDAEAARRQTEIATVQQTIAKLEATVPMAQTREADFKRLVGEGFISSHATQDKTRERVELERDLTVQRARLAEAQSALNETQQTKAAYKSETLRTLSDRHAQASTKYSQLQLEATKATQRERQTQLTAPVDGIIQQLAIHTTGGVVTSAQPLMIVVPDSPTVTAEITIANQDIGFVNAGQMAEVKLETFPYTKYGTVQARVDLVTADAVTDEKKGSYYPATLTLSQKDMLIDGKRVNLSPGMNITAEIKTGQRRIIEFLLSPVQRAGSESLRER
;
A
#
# COMPACT_ATOMS: atom_id res chain seq x y z
N MET A 1 4.05 11.93 103.53
CA MET A 1 5.50 11.93 103.83
C MET A 1 5.95 10.48 103.73
N THR A 2 6.73 10.02 102.77
CA THR A 2 7.65 10.66 101.82
C THR A 2 7.81 9.72 100.61
N ASP A 3 8.01 10.32 99.45
CA ASP A 3 8.60 9.79 98.21
C ASP A 3 9.52 8.55 98.35
N ASN A 4 9.49 7.65 97.37
CA ASN A 4 10.64 7.57 96.46
C ASN A 4 10.38 6.81 95.15
N THR A 5 10.31 7.59 94.07
CA THR A 5 10.81 7.37 92.70
C THR A 5 10.74 5.97 92.05
N ALA A 6 9.76 5.84 91.16
CA ALA A 6 9.67 4.79 90.15
C ALA A 6 10.79 4.89 89.10
N SER A 7 11.50 3.78 88.87
CA SER A 7 12.40 3.58 87.71
C SER A 7 11.72 2.65 86.69
N PRO A 8 11.78 2.95 85.37
CA PRO A 8 11.03 2.20 84.36
C PRO A 8 11.61 0.80 84.14
N MET A 9 10.76 -0.22 84.15
CA MET A 9 11.11 -1.61 83.86
C MET A 9 11.71 -1.72 82.45
N ARG A 10 13.03 -1.91 82.36
CA ARG A 10 13.73 -2.25 81.12
C ARG A 10 13.54 -3.74 80.85
N HIS A 11 13.25 -4.09 79.59
CA HIS A 11 13.04 -5.48 79.15
C HIS A 11 14.22 -6.37 79.59
N PRO A 12 13.97 -7.54 80.22
CA PRO A 12 15.01 -8.34 80.88
C PRO A 12 16.17 -8.72 79.95
N ILE A 13 15.87 -8.96 78.66
CA ILE A 13 16.88 -9.27 77.63
C ILE A 13 17.78 -8.06 77.30
N ARG A 14 17.21 -6.85 77.24
CA ARG A 14 17.99 -5.62 77.02
C ARG A 14 18.83 -5.26 78.24
N GLU A 15 18.31 -5.49 79.45
CA GLU A 15 19.07 -5.30 80.68
C GLU A 15 20.23 -6.30 80.77
N LEU A 16 19.98 -7.57 80.43
CA LEU A 16 20.99 -8.62 80.33
C LEU A 16 22.05 -8.27 79.27
N LEU A 17 21.66 -7.89 78.04
CA LEU A 17 22.59 -7.43 77.00
C LEU A 17 23.36 -6.18 77.42
N SER A 18 22.75 -5.25 78.15
CA SER A 18 23.44 -4.06 78.66
C SER A 18 24.43 -4.39 79.77
N ARG A 19 24.10 -5.34 80.66
CA ARG A 19 25.02 -5.87 81.68
C ARG A 19 26.17 -6.62 81.04
N TYR A 20 25.90 -7.51 80.08
CA TYR A 20 26.96 -8.20 79.35
C TYR A 20 27.82 -7.23 78.54
N ARG A 21 27.22 -6.21 77.92
CA ARG A 21 27.98 -5.16 77.21
C ARG A 21 28.82 -4.33 78.17
N ALA A 22 28.30 -3.95 79.33
CA ALA A 22 29.04 -3.20 80.35
C ALA A 22 30.17 -4.05 80.95
N VAL A 23 29.91 -5.33 81.26
CA VAL A 23 30.91 -6.30 81.73
C VAL A 23 31.98 -6.54 80.65
N PHE A 24 31.58 -6.69 79.38
CA PHE A 24 32.51 -6.85 78.27
C PHE A 24 33.35 -5.59 78.06
N GLN A 25 32.75 -4.40 78.11
CA GLN A 25 33.47 -3.13 78.01
C GLN A 25 34.43 -2.94 79.19
N HIS A 26 34.02 -3.26 80.42
CA HIS A 26 34.85 -3.17 81.61
C HIS A 26 36.01 -4.18 81.57
N ALA A 27 35.74 -5.42 81.18
CA ALA A 27 36.77 -6.45 80.99
C ALA A 27 37.74 -6.08 79.85
N TRP A 28 37.23 -5.49 78.76
CA TRP A 28 38.05 -5.06 77.63
C TRP A 28 38.92 -3.83 77.96
N ALA A 29 38.41 -2.90 78.77
CA ALA A 29 39.15 -1.72 79.23
C ALA A 29 40.26 -2.09 80.22
N HIS A 30 39.99 -2.97 81.20
CA HIS A 30 40.95 -3.44 82.20
C HIS A 30 41.76 -4.67 81.75
N ARG A 31 41.72 -5.01 80.45
CA ARG A 31 42.42 -6.21 79.92
C ARG A 31 43.93 -6.17 80.15
N ALA A 32 44.51 -4.98 80.28
CA ALA A 32 45.93 -4.77 80.52
C ALA A 32 46.32 -5.05 81.99
N GLU A 33 45.39 -4.94 82.94
CA GLU A 33 45.62 -5.26 84.37
C GLU A 33 45.42 -6.76 84.67
N LEU A 34 44.70 -7.48 83.80
CA LEU A 34 44.52 -8.94 83.83
C LEU A 34 45.67 -9.70 83.16
N ALA A 35 46.51 -9.00 82.38
CA ALA A 35 47.78 -9.54 81.94
C ALA A 35 48.74 -9.50 83.14
N GLY A 36 49.23 -10.67 83.58
CA GLY A 36 50.22 -10.74 84.65
C GLY A 36 51.46 -9.87 84.36
N PRO A 37 52.32 -9.60 85.36
CA PRO A 37 53.50 -8.76 85.16
C PRO A 37 54.33 -9.29 83.98
N GLU A 38 54.78 -8.40 83.09
CA GLU A 38 55.62 -8.79 81.95
C GLU A 38 56.93 -9.40 82.47
N ARG A 39 57.06 -10.73 82.34
CA ARG A 39 58.27 -11.46 82.77
C ARG A 39 59.24 -11.56 81.61
N HIS A 40 60.50 -11.20 81.86
CA HIS A 40 61.54 -11.28 80.84
C HIS A 40 61.84 -12.74 80.46
N THR A 41 62.29 -12.98 79.23
CA THR A 41 62.51 -14.33 78.66
C THR A 41 63.38 -15.24 79.54
N THR A 42 64.31 -14.65 80.29
CA THR A 42 65.16 -15.38 81.24
C THR A 42 64.41 -15.85 82.48
N GLU A 43 63.43 -15.09 82.99
CA GLU A 43 62.60 -15.49 84.14
C GLU A 43 61.59 -16.57 83.76
N LEU A 44 61.08 -16.53 82.52
CA LEU A 44 60.20 -17.56 81.98
C LEU A 44 60.92 -18.93 81.83
N ALA A 45 62.25 -18.95 81.72
CA ALA A 45 63.05 -20.18 81.61
C ALA A 45 63.20 -20.95 82.93
N PHE A 46 63.00 -20.29 84.08
CA PHE A 46 63.09 -20.90 85.41
C PHE A 46 61.73 -21.31 86.00
N LEU A 47 60.63 -21.06 85.29
CA LEU A 47 59.31 -21.53 85.66
C LEU A 47 59.10 -22.99 85.23
N PRO A 48 58.26 -23.77 85.94
CA PRO A 48 57.89 -25.11 85.53
C PRO A 48 57.40 -25.12 84.07
N ALA A 49 57.79 -26.11 83.28
CA ALA A 49 57.58 -26.16 81.82
C ALA A 49 56.13 -25.93 81.35
N ALA A 50 55.14 -26.15 82.22
CA ALA A 50 53.74 -25.87 81.91
C ALA A 50 53.41 -24.37 81.82
N LEU A 51 54.06 -23.51 82.60
CA LEU A 51 53.77 -22.07 82.64
C LEU A 51 54.51 -21.29 81.55
N SER A 52 55.72 -21.72 81.16
CA SER A 52 56.52 -21.04 80.13
C SER A 52 55.90 -21.14 78.73
N LEU A 53 55.13 -22.21 78.45
CA LEU A 53 54.43 -22.39 77.18
C LEU A 53 53.19 -21.48 77.04
N GLN A 54 52.59 -21.07 78.16
CA GLN A 54 51.38 -20.26 78.17
C GLN A 54 51.67 -18.77 77.97
N ASP A 55 52.81 -18.29 78.47
CA ASP A 55 53.19 -16.87 78.46
C ASP A 55 54.13 -16.48 77.31
N THR A 56 54.48 -17.40 76.40
CA THR A 56 55.22 -17.04 75.17
C THR A 56 54.34 -16.22 74.20
N PRO A 57 54.76 -15.01 73.79
CA PRO A 57 53.95 -14.16 72.89
C PRO A 57 53.83 -14.79 71.49
N VAL A 58 52.59 -14.85 70.97
CA VAL A 58 52.29 -15.42 69.64
C VAL A 58 52.87 -14.58 68.49
N HIS A 59 53.44 -15.26 67.49
CA HIS A 59 54.07 -14.66 66.31
C HIS A 59 53.08 -13.77 65.50
N PRO A 60 53.47 -12.63 64.90
CA PRO A 60 52.55 -11.66 64.27
C PRO A 60 51.97 -12.08 62.90
N ALA A 61 52.47 -13.15 62.28
CA ALA A 61 52.04 -13.64 60.96
C ALA A 61 50.52 -13.94 60.80
N PRO A 62 49.81 -14.53 61.78
CA PRO A 62 48.38 -14.87 61.64
C PRO A 62 47.51 -13.62 61.42
N ARG A 63 47.88 -12.49 62.02
CA ARG A 63 47.12 -11.24 61.88
C ARG A 63 47.21 -10.64 60.48
N ARG A 64 48.39 -10.70 59.84
CA ARG A 64 48.57 -10.20 58.46
C ARG A 64 47.81 -11.05 57.46
N LEU A 65 47.80 -12.37 57.66
CA LEU A 65 47.06 -13.31 56.83
C LEU A 65 45.55 -13.05 56.91
N ALA A 66 45.02 -12.77 58.11
CA ALA A 66 43.61 -12.42 58.31
C ALA A 66 43.19 -11.16 57.54
N TRP A 67 44.01 -10.10 57.54
CA TRP A 67 43.72 -8.87 56.78
C TRP A 67 43.76 -9.08 55.27
N GLY A 68 44.72 -9.88 54.76
CA GLY A 68 44.78 -10.23 53.34
C GLY A 68 43.54 -10.98 52.86
N LEU A 69 43.06 -11.93 53.68
CA LEU A 69 41.80 -12.66 53.42
C LEU A 69 40.58 -11.74 53.41
N MET A 70 40.52 -10.76 54.33
CA MET A 70 39.42 -9.81 54.41
C MET A 70 39.34 -8.91 53.17
N ILE A 71 40.48 -8.42 52.68
CA ILE A 71 40.53 -7.60 51.45
C ILE A 71 40.11 -8.42 50.22
N LEU A 72 40.61 -9.65 50.10
CA LEU A 72 40.23 -10.55 49.00
C LEU A 72 38.72 -10.80 48.98
N PHE A 73 38.11 -11.01 50.15
CA PHE A 73 36.68 -11.23 50.28
C PHE A 73 35.87 -9.99 49.85
N VAL A 74 36.29 -8.78 50.26
CA VAL A 74 35.62 -7.53 49.85
C VAL A 74 35.73 -7.31 48.35
N LEU A 75 36.89 -7.61 47.73
CA LEU A 75 37.08 -7.50 46.29
C LEU A 75 36.18 -8.46 45.51
N ALA A 76 36.10 -9.72 45.96
CA ALA A 76 35.22 -10.73 45.37
C ALA A 76 33.74 -10.35 45.50
N LEU A 77 33.34 -9.79 46.65
CA LEU A 77 31.98 -9.30 46.88
C LEU A 77 31.64 -8.13 45.95
N LEU A 78 32.55 -7.17 45.79
CA LEU A 78 32.36 -6.03 44.89
C LEU A 78 32.23 -6.49 43.43
N TRP A 79 33.07 -7.43 42.99
CA TRP A 79 32.99 -8.04 41.68
C TRP A 79 31.67 -8.79 41.46
N ALA A 80 31.19 -9.54 42.46
CA ALA A 80 29.92 -10.24 42.37
C ALA A 80 28.70 -9.29 42.26
N ILE A 81 28.79 -8.09 42.82
CA ILE A 81 27.74 -7.06 42.75
C ILE A 81 27.75 -6.35 41.39
N LEU A 82 28.93 -6.07 40.82
CA LEU A 82 29.08 -5.34 39.56
C LEU A 82 29.03 -6.25 38.31
N GLY A 83 29.44 -7.52 38.45
CA GLY A 83 29.50 -8.47 37.35
C GLY A 83 28.13 -8.95 36.91
N HIS A 84 27.88 -8.89 35.60
CA HIS A 84 26.66 -9.40 34.96
C HIS A 84 27.01 -10.64 34.10
N VAL A 85 26.10 -11.59 34.05
CA VAL A 85 26.18 -12.82 33.24
C VAL A 85 24.90 -12.93 32.43
N ASP A 86 25.02 -13.29 31.15
CA ASP A 86 23.88 -13.47 30.25
C ASP A 86 23.11 -14.75 30.62
N ILE A 87 21.78 -14.65 30.64
CA ILE A 87 20.88 -15.80 30.71
C ILE A 87 20.54 -16.21 29.27
N VAL A 88 20.75 -17.49 28.97
CA VAL A 88 20.48 -18.06 27.66
C VAL A 88 19.43 -19.14 27.73
N ALA A 89 18.48 -19.12 26.78
CA ALA A 89 17.58 -20.24 26.52
C ALA A 89 18.19 -21.12 25.42
N VAL A 90 18.38 -22.41 25.72
CA VAL A 90 18.98 -23.37 24.79
C VAL A 90 17.89 -24.04 23.98
N ALA A 91 17.90 -23.86 22.66
CA ALA A 91 16.91 -24.38 21.75
C ALA A 91 17.57 -25.19 20.62
N PRO A 92 17.40 -26.53 20.58
CA PRO A 92 17.88 -27.34 19.47
C PRO A 92 17.03 -27.09 18.21
N GLY A 93 17.65 -27.19 17.05
CA GLY A 93 17.01 -26.95 15.77
C GLY A 93 17.82 -27.42 14.56
N ARG A 94 17.39 -27.00 13.39
CA ARG A 94 18.04 -27.31 12.11
C ARG A 94 17.97 -26.12 11.17
N ILE A 95 18.95 -26.02 10.29
CA ILE A 95 18.99 -24.98 9.25
C ILE A 95 17.96 -25.29 8.17
N ILE A 96 17.14 -24.29 7.84
CA ILE A 96 16.17 -24.32 6.75
C ILE A 96 16.39 -23.13 5.81
N VAL A 97 16.21 -23.34 4.51
CA VAL A 97 16.26 -22.24 3.55
C VAL A 97 14.92 -21.51 3.58
N SER A 98 14.94 -20.22 3.91
CA SER A 98 13.73 -19.40 4.06
C SER A 98 12.99 -19.18 2.73
N ASP A 99 13.74 -19.12 1.64
CA ASP A 99 13.18 -18.70 0.37
C ASP A 99 12.53 -19.91 -0.32
N ARG A 100 11.23 -20.03 -0.08
CA ARG A 100 10.38 -21.01 -0.77
C ARG A 100 10.60 -20.85 -2.27
N THR A 101 10.97 -21.95 -2.91
CA THR A 101 11.10 -22.08 -4.36
C THR A 101 9.90 -21.48 -5.06
N LYS A 102 10.14 -20.65 -6.09
CA LYS A 102 9.06 -20.01 -6.84
C LYS A 102 8.64 -20.93 -7.99
N VAL A 103 7.42 -21.44 -7.93
CA VAL A 103 6.87 -22.29 -9.00
C VAL A 103 6.43 -21.39 -10.16
N ILE A 104 6.89 -21.70 -11.37
CA ILE A 104 6.51 -21.01 -12.59
C ILE A 104 5.44 -21.86 -13.29
N GLN A 105 4.27 -21.26 -13.51
CA GLN A 105 3.11 -21.90 -14.11
C GLN A 105 2.38 -20.91 -15.03
N PRO A 106 1.77 -21.38 -16.13
CA PRO A 106 1.00 -20.53 -17.02
C PRO A 106 -0.37 -20.22 -16.40
N LEU A 107 -0.89 -19.03 -16.70
CA LEU A 107 -2.23 -18.64 -16.24
C LEU A 107 -3.35 -19.29 -17.07
N GLU A 108 -3.14 -19.42 -18.37
CA GLU A 108 -4.11 -19.96 -19.33
C GLU A 108 -3.49 -21.12 -20.12
N ALA A 109 -4.33 -21.96 -20.71
CA ALA A 109 -3.86 -23.05 -21.55
C ALA A 109 -3.24 -22.49 -22.84
N SER A 110 -2.05 -22.94 -23.22
CA SER A 110 -1.31 -22.38 -24.36
C SER A 110 -0.32 -23.38 -24.95
N VAL A 111 0.16 -23.09 -26.15
CA VAL A 111 1.19 -23.90 -26.82
C VAL A 111 2.57 -23.30 -26.53
N VAL A 112 3.55 -24.13 -26.17
CA VAL A 112 4.93 -23.69 -25.97
C VAL A 112 5.58 -23.36 -27.31
N LYS A 113 5.93 -22.10 -27.54
CA LYS A 113 6.64 -21.64 -28.73
C LYS A 113 8.14 -21.90 -28.61
N ALA A 114 8.74 -21.52 -27.48
CA ALA A 114 10.16 -21.73 -27.21
C ALA A 114 10.45 -21.85 -25.72
N VAL A 115 11.37 -22.75 -25.37
CA VAL A 115 11.95 -22.85 -24.02
C VAL A 115 13.36 -22.26 -24.08
N ARG A 116 13.63 -21.20 -23.31
CA ARG A 116 14.88 -20.41 -23.38
C ARG A 116 15.93 -20.86 -22.38
N VAL A 117 15.60 -21.82 -21.52
CA VAL A 117 16.37 -22.20 -20.33
C VAL A 117 16.42 -23.72 -20.17
N LYS A 118 17.42 -24.20 -19.45
CA LYS A 118 17.63 -25.60 -19.10
C LYS A 118 17.68 -25.79 -17.59
N ASP A 119 17.50 -27.04 -17.16
CA ASP A 119 17.64 -27.41 -15.76
C ASP A 119 19.08 -27.13 -15.28
N GLY A 120 19.22 -26.41 -14.17
CA GLY A 120 20.51 -25.96 -13.64
C GLY A 120 21.00 -24.60 -14.14
N ASP A 121 20.31 -23.96 -15.10
CA ASP A 121 20.69 -22.62 -15.57
C ASP A 121 20.44 -21.56 -14.49
N ARG A 122 21.37 -20.60 -14.39
CA ARG A 122 21.21 -19.41 -13.56
C ARG A 122 20.48 -18.32 -14.33
N VAL A 123 19.43 -17.76 -13.72
CA VAL A 123 18.57 -16.73 -14.31
C VAL A 123 18.50 -15.48 -13.44
N LYS A 124 18.24 -14.35 -14.09
CA LYS A 124 17.98 -13.07 -13.43
C LYS A 124 16.48 -12.77 -13.36
N ALA A 125 16.05 -11.99 -12.37
CA ALA A 125 14.70 -11.47 -12.28
C ALA A 125 14.30 -10.73 -13.58
N GLY A 126 13.14 -11.06 -14.13
CA GLY A 126 12.62 -10.56 -15.40
C GLY A 126 13.13 -11.29 -16.65
N GLN A 127 14.08 -12.23 -16.52
CA GLN A 127 14.54 -13.02 -17.67
C GLN A 127 13.43 -13.93 -18.19
N VAL A 128 13.19 -13.92 -19.50
CA VAL A 128 12.23 -14.80 -20.17
C VAL A 128 12.71 -16.25 -20.12
N LEU A 129 11.87 -17.11 -19.56
CA LEU A 129 12.13 -18.54 -19.37
C LEU A 129 11.46 -19.37 -20.46
N VAL A 130 10.18 -19.07 -20.70
CA VAL A 130 9.34 -19.79 -21.67
C VAL A 130 8.51 -18.77 -22.44
N GLU A 131 8.51 -18.90 -23.76
CA GLU A 131 7.61 -18.18 -24.65
C GLU A 131 6.48 -19.12 -25.04
N LEU A 132 5.25 -18.73 -24.69
CA LEU A 132 4.02 -19.34 -25.19
C LEU A 132 3.65 -18.69 -26.53
N ASP A 133 2.83 -19.38 -27.32
CA ASP A 133 2.31 -18.83 -28.58
C ASP A 133 1.43 -17.59 -28.31
N PRO A 134 1.86 -16.38 -28.73
CA PRO A 134 1.15 -15.16 -28.40
C PRO A 134 0.06 -14.83 -29.42
N THR A 135 -0.12 -15.62 -30.50
CA THR A 135 -0.94 -15.25 -31.67
C THR A 135 -2.36 -14.82 -31.32
N MET A 136 -3.04 -15.53 -30.42
CA MET A 136 -4.39 -15.15 -29.97
C MET A 136 -4.36 -13.89 -29.10
N ALA A 137 -3.45 -13.82 -28.13
CA ALA A 137 -3.37 -12.69 -27.20
C ALA A 137 -2.96 -11.38 -27.89
N THR A 138 -2.07 -11.45 -28.89
CA THR A 138 -1.66 -10.29 -29.71
C THR A 138 -2.80 -9.84 -30.63
N ALA A 139 -3.55 -10.77 -31.24
CA ALA A 139 -4.71 -10.46 -32.05
C ALA A 139 -5.81 -9.78 -31.21
N ASP A 140 -6.09 -10.30 -30.01
CA ASP A 140 -7.06 -9.72 -29.07
C ASP A 140 -6.62 -8.32 -28.61
N SER A 141 -5.36 -8.16 -28.20
CA SER A 141 -4.76 -6.87 -27.80
C SER A 141 -4.84 -5.84 -28.93
N ALA A 142 -4.47 -6.23 -30.16
CA ALA A 142 -4.55 -5.37 -31.33
C ALA A 142 -5.99 -4.97 -31.67
N SER A 143 -6.94 -5.93 -31.63
CA SER A 143 -8.36 -5.69 -31.88
C SER A 143 -8.94 -4.67 -30.89
N VAL A 144 -8.71 -4.87 -29.59
CA VAL A 144 -9.22 -3.97 -28.55
C VAL A 144 -8.58 -2.58 -28.66
N GLN A 145 -7.28 -2.49 -28.95
CA GLN A 145 -6.62 -1.20 -29.17
C GLN A 145 -7.19 -0.45 -30.38
N GLU A 146 -7.52 -1.15 -31.46
CA GLU A 146 -8.11 -0.54 -32.66
C GLU A 146 -9.54 -0.02 -32.40
N GLN A 147 -10.34 -0.81 -31.66
CA GLN A 147 -11.66 -0.37 -31.21
C GLN A 147 -11.56 0.86 -30.30
N LEU A 148 -10.58 0.88 -29.39
CA LEU A 148 -10.34 2.01 -28.49
C LEU A 148 -9.99 3.29 -29.26
N LYS A 149 -9.12 3.19 -30.28
CA LYS A 149 -8.79 4.33 -31.17
C LYS A 149 -10.03 4.83 -31.91
N THR A 150 -10.84 3.92 -32.44
CA THR A 150 -12.08 4.24 -33.15
C THR A 150 -13.05 5.01 -32.24
N GLN A 151 -13.30 4.51 -31.03
CA GLN A 151 -14.21 5.16 -30.08
C GLN A 151 -13.63 6.48 -29.54
N ALA A 152 -12.31 6.58 -29.36
CA ALA A 152 -11.66 7.83 -29.00
C ALA A 152 -11.85 8.90 -30.09
N SER A 153 -11.69 8.53 -31.37
CA SER A 153 -11.93 9.41 -32.51
C SER A 153 -13.38 9.90 -32.56
N GLU A 154 -14.36 8.99 -32.36
CA GLU A 154 -15.79 9.34 -32.31
C GLU A 154 -16.10 10.33 -31.16
N ALA A 155 -15.58 10.06 -29.97
CA ALA A 155 -15.79 10.90 -28.79
C ALA A 155 -15.21 12.30 -29.01
N LEU A 156 -14.00 12.42 -29.56
CA LEU A 156 -13.44 13.73 -29.90
C LEU A 156 -14.28 14.44 -30.95
N ARG A 157 -14.63 13.75 -32.04
CA ARG A 157 -15.31 14.37 -33.18
C ARG A 157 -16.67 14.95 -32.77
N THR A 158 -17.44 14.17 -32.02
CA THR A 158 -18.74 14.60 -31.48
C THR A 158 -18.59 15.75 -30.48
N PHE A 159 -17.56 15.73 -29.65
CA PHE A 159 -17.23 16.83 -28.73
C PHE A 159 -16.90 18.14 -29.46
N GLU A 160 -16.08 18.08 -30.52
CA GLU A 160 -15.73 19.25 -31.33
C GLU A 160 -16.95 19.80 -32.08
N LEU A 161 -17.77 18.92 -32.69
CA LEU A 161 -19.03 19.32 -33.33
C LEU A 161 -20.00 19.99 -32.35
N LEU A 162 -20.11 19.46 -31.12
CA LEU A 162 -20.93 20.07 -30.06
C LEU A 162 -20.42 21.48 -29.70
N GLN A 163 -19.12 21.68 -29.55
CA GLN A 163 -18.57 23.02 -29.30
C GLN A 163 -18.82 23.99 -30.46
N MET A 164 -18.61 23.54 -31.69
CA MET A 164 -18.81 24.36 -32.89
C MET A 164 -20.30 24.76 -33.05
N LEU A 165 -21.24 23.86 -32.76
CA LEU A 165 -22.68 24.10 -32.92
C LEU A 165 -23.32 24.87 -31.75
N SER A 166 -22.89 24.59 -30.52
CA SER A 166 -23.37 25.28 -29.31
C SER A 166 -22.72 26.66 -29.10
N LYS A 167 -21.53 26.89 -29.69
CA LYS A 167 -20.63 28.02 -29.39
C LYS A 167 -20.24 28.12 -27.91
N GLN A 168 -20.41 27.03 -27.15
CA GLN A 168 -20.14 26.95 -25.73
C GLN A 168 -18.85 26.17 -25.50
N LYS A 169 -17.97 26.64 -24.62
CA LYS A 169 -16.77 25.90 -24.23
C LYS A 169 -17.19 24.76 -23.30
N LEU A 170 -17.25 23.54 -23.82
CA LEU A 170 -17.48 22.34 -23.01
C LEU A 170 -16.15 21.83 -22.42
N PRO A 171 -16.15 21.30 -21.18
CA PRO A 171 -14.97 20.64 -20.63
C PRO A 171 -14.68 19.35 -21.41
N ALA A 172 -13.43 19.18 -21.87
CA ALA A 172 -13.01 17.99 -22.59
C ALA A 172 -12.93 16.80 -21.64
N LEU A 173 -13.81 15.81 -21.84
CA LEU A 173 -13.80 14.55 -21.08
C LEU A 173 -12.70 13.60 -21.57
N VAL A 174 -12.24 13.78 -22.81
CA VAL A 174 -11.07 13.10 -23.38
C VAL A 174 -9.88 14.07 -23.39
N PRO A 175 -8.80 13.81 -22.62
CA PRO A 175 -7.61 14.65 -22.67
C PRO A 175 -7.00 14.63 -24.07
N ARG A 176 -6.84 15.82 -24.68
CA ARG A 176 -6.18 15.99 -26.00
C ARG A 176 -4.79 15.35 -26.06
N ALA A 177 -4.13 15.22 -24.90
CA ALA A 177 -2.83 14.59 -24.73
C ALA A 177 -2.83 13.06 -25.01
N GLN A 178 -3.94 12.34 -24.78
CA GLN A 178 -4.00 10.89 -25.05
C GLN A 178 -4.10 10.59 -26.56
N MET A 179 -4.42 11.59 -27.37
CA MET A 179 -4.45 11.51 -28.84
C MET A 179 -3.14 11.91 -29.52
N ALA A 180 -2.14 12.38 -28.77
CA ALA A 180 -0.79 12.58 -29.30
C ALA A 180 -0.14 11.27 -29.80
N ASN A 181 -0.75 10.13 -29.45
CA ASN A 181 -0.37 8.79 -29.89
C ASN A 181 -1.16 8.28 -31.12
N LEU A 182 -2.05 9.09 -31.72
CA LEU A 182 -2.66 8.74 -33.00
C LEU A 182 -1.59 8.82 -34.10
N THR A 183 -1.50 7.79 -34.93
CA THR A 183 -0.64 7.82 -36.12
C THR A 183 -1.07 8.98 -37.02
N GLN A 184 -0.15 9.50 -37.82
CA GLN A 184 -0.41 10.63 -38.72
C GLN A 184 -1.61 10.36 -39.66
N ASP A 185 -1.78 9.10 -40.09
CA ASP A 185 -2.91 8.66 -40.92
C ASP A 185 -4.25 8.72 -40.18
N SER A 186 -4.32 8.29 -38.91
CA SER A 186 -5.56 8.35 -38.13
C SER A 186 -5.98 9.78 -37.84
N ALA A 187 -5.03 10.70 -37.64
CA ALA A 187 -5.31 12.12 -37.47
C ALA A 187 -5.91 12.74 -38.74
N ALA A 188 -5.35 12.41 -39.91
CA ALA A 188 -5.87 12.88 -41.20
C ALA A 188 -7.30 12.36 -41.48
N GLN A 189 -7.55 11.08 -41.21
CA GLN A 189 -8.89 10.48 -41.34
C GLN A 189 -9.91 11.14 -40.41
N HIS A 190 -9.55 11.35 -39.14
CA HIS A 190 -10.38 12.05 -38.18
C HIS A 190 -10.77 13.46 -38.66
N GLN A 191 -9.78 14.23 -39.14
CA GLN A 191 -10.01 15.59 -39.60
C GLN A 191 -10.88 15.64 -40.87
N ALA A 192 -10.69 14.70 -41.80
CA ALA A 192 -11.53 14.57 -42.98
C ALA A 192 -12.99 14.26 -42.62
N GLN A 193 -13.23 13.32 -41.69
CA GLN A 193 -14.57 12.98 -41.24
C GLN A 193 -15.25 14.13 -40.50
N LEU A 194 -14.52 14.82 -39.61
CA LEU A 194 -15.01 16.02 -38.91
C LEU A 194 -15.43 17.10 -39.90
N GLN A 195 -14.58 17.38 -40.89
CA GLN A 195 -14.85 18.39 -41.89
C GLN A 195 -16.08 18.04 -42.73
N SER A 196 -16.22 16.78 -43.13
CA SER A 196 -17.39 16.30 -43.88
C SER A 196 -18.68 16.49 -43.07
N GLU A 197 -18.74 15.99 -41.83
CA GLU A 197 -19.95 16.14 -41.00
C GLU A 197 -20.28 17.62 -40.70
N TRP A 198 -19.26 18.45 -40.47
CA TRP A 198 -19.47 19.88 -40.28
C TRP A 198 -20.03 20.57 -41.53
N GLN A 199 -19.51 20.23 -42.72
CA GLN A 199 -20.00 20.75 -43.98
C GLN A 199 -21.46 20.35 -44.23
N ASP A 200 -21.86 19.12 -43.91
CA ASP A 200 -23.24 18.67 -44.03
C ASP A 200 -24.19 19.46 -43.12
N ILE A 201 -23.81 19.67 -41.86
CA ILE A 201 -24.58 20.49 -40.90
C ILE A 201 -24.71 21.94 -41.41
N GLN A 202 -23.60 22.53 -41.88
CA GLN A 202 -23.59 23.88 -42.41
C GLN A 202 -24.45 24.02 -43.67
N ALA A 203 -24.37 23.06 -44.60
CA ALA A 203 -25.17 23.07 -45.82
C ALA A 203 -26.67 23.00 -45.51
N LYS A 204 -27.07 22.17 -44.53
CA LYS A 204 -28.47 22.07 -44.11
C LYS A 204 -28.97 23.36 -43.45
N LEU A 205 -28.16 23.97 -42.59
CA LEU A 205 -28.49 25.26 -41.97
C LEU A 205 -28.58 26.38 -43.02
N ALA A 206 -27.63 26.46 -43.94
CA ALA A 206 -27.62 27.45 -45.01
C ALA A 206 -28.86 27.33 -45.92
N LYS A 207 -29.31 26.09 -46.20
CA LYS A 207 -30.56 25.86 -46.95
C LYS A 207 -31.77 26.44 -46.23
N LEU A 208 -31.91 26.17 -44.92
CA LEU A 208 -33.02 26.68 -44.11
C LEU A 208 -32.96 28.21 -43.96
N ASP A 209 -31.76 28.78 -43.90
CA ASP A 209 -31.56 30.23 -43.89
C ASP A 209 -31.96 30.89 -45.21
N ALA A 210 -31.60 30.29 -46.34
CA ALA A 210 -32.03 30.76 -47.65
C ALA A 210 -33.56 30.69 -47.82
N GLU A 211 -34.19 29.64 -47.29
CA GLU A 211 -35.65 29.51 -47.29
C GLU A 211 -36.32 30.59 -46.43
N ALA A 212 -35.82 30.83 -45.22
CA ALA A 212 -36.31 31.90 -44.35
C ALA A 212 -36.13 33.29 -44.99
N ALA A 213 -34.98 33.55 -45.60
CA ALA A 213 -34.72 34.80 -46.33
C ALA A 213 -35.68 34.98 -47.51
N ARG A 214 -35.99 33.91 -48.25
CA ARG A 214 -36.98 33.95 -49.34
C ARG A 214 -38.38 34.31 -48.82
N ARG A 215 -38.82 33.72 -47.71
CA ARG A 215 -40.11 34.06 -47.06
C ARG A 215 -40.13 35.50 -46.55
N GLN A 216 -39.01 35.99 -46.02
CA GLN A 216 -38.89 37.39 -45.59
C GLN A 216 -39.05 38.36 -46.76
N THR A 217 -38.46 38.05 -47.93
CA THR A 217 -38.63 38.86 -49.15
C THR A 217 -40.06 38.80 -49.69
N GLU A 218 -40.73 37.65 -49.60
CA GLU A 218 -42.15 37.51 -49.95
C GLU A 218 -43.01 38.41 -49.05
N ILE A 219 -42.80 38.38 -47.74
CA ILE A 219 -43.46 39.27 -46.76
C ILE A 219 -43.26 40.74 -47.14
N ALA A 220 -42.01 41.15 -47.43
CA ALA A 220 -41.71 42.53 -47.80
C ALA A 220 -42.45 42.96 -49.08
N THR A 221 -42.56 42.07 -50.08
CA THR A 221 -43.27 42.33 -51.34
C THR A 221 -44.78 42.49 -51.11
N VAL A 222 -45.38 41.63 -50.30
CA VAL A 222 -46.80 41.73 -49.94
C VAL A 222 -47.07 43.00 -49.13
N GLN A 223 -46.17 43.37 -48.20
CA GLN A 223 -46.28 44.61 -47.43
C GLN A 223 -46.26 45.85 -48.32
N GLN A 224 -45.39 45.91 -49.34
CA GLN A 224 -45.40 47.02 -50.30
C GLN A 224 -46.72 47.09 -51.09
N THR A 225 -47.28 45.95 -51.46
CA THR A 225 -48.58 45.89 -52.15
C THR A 225 -49.72 46.37 -51.24
N ILE A 226 -49.70 45.97 -49.97
CA ILE A 226 -50.64 46.46 -48.95
C ILE A 226 -50.51 47.97 -48.79
N ALA A 227 -49.29 48.49 -48.64
CA ALA A 227 -49.05 49.93 -48.48
C ALA A 227 -49.58 50.74 -49.67
N LYS A 228 -49.41 50.24 -50.90
CA LYS A 228 -50.01 50.83 -52.10
C LYS A 228 -51.54 50.86 -51.99
N LEU A 229 -52.16 49.72 -51.66
CA LEU A 229 -53.62 49.61 -51.57
C LEU A 229 -54.21 50.48 -50.46
N GLU A 230 -53.56 50.53 -49.29
CA GLU A 230 -53.93 51.37 -48.15
C GLU A 230 -53.85 52.86 -48.49
N ALA A 231 -52.92 53.28 -49.36
CA ALA A 231 -52.88 54.64 -49.87
C ALA A 231 -53.98 54.93 -50.93
N THR A 232 -54.33 53.95 -51.76
CA THR A 232 -55.29 54.16 -52.87
C THR A 232 -56.77 54.01 -52.50
N VAL A 233 -57.11 53.15 -51.54
CA VAL A 233 -58.50 52.91 -51.12
C VAL A 233 -59.18 54.19 -50.62
N PRO A 234 -58.56 55.04 -49.76
CA PRO A 234 -59.14 56.32 -49.35
C PRO A 234 -59.37 57.25 -50.53
N MET A 235 -58.49 57.26 -51.53
CA MET A 235 -58.65 58.09 -52.73
C MET A 235 -59.84 57.63 -53.59
N ALA A 236 -60.13 56.33 -53.63
CA ALA A 236 -61.32 55.79 -54.28
C ALA A 236 -62.59 56.10 -53.49
N GLN A 237 -62.55 56.04 -52.16
CA GLN A 237 -63.64 56.43 -51.27
C GLN A 237 -64.03 57.91 -51.45
N THR A 238 -63.04 58.81 -51.48
CA THR A 238 -63.28 60.24 -51.72
C THR A 238 -63.89 60.47 -53.11
N ARG A 239 -63.35 59.82 -54.15
CA ARG A 239 -63.89 59.94 -55.52
C ARG A 239 -65.33 59.43 -55.63
N GLU A 240 -65.65 58.31 -54.98
CA GLU A 240 -67.05 57.83 -54.93
C GLU A 240 -67.97 58.85 -54.24
N ALA A 241 -67.52 59.46 -53.13
CA ALA A 241 -68.29 60.48 -52.42
C ALA A 241 -68.51 61.75 -53.25
N ASP A 242 -67.49 62.20 -53.99
CA ASP A 242 -67.60 63.34 -54.91
C ASP A 242 -68.62 63.06 -56.03
N PHE A 243 -68.56 61.87 -56.64
CA PHE A 243 -69.49 61.46 -57.68
C PHE A 243 -70.93 61.33 -57.15
N LYS A 244 -71.11 60.78 -55.94
CA LYS A 244 -72.43 60.74 -55.27
C LYS A 244 -73.02 62.14 -55.10
N ARG A 245 -72.20 63.12 -54.74
CA ARG A 245 -72.63 64.53 -54.62
C ARG A 245 -73.09 65.09 -55.96
N LEU A 246 -72.29 64.90 -57.01
CA LEU A 246 -72.61 65.37 -58.36
C LEU A 246 -73.87 64.73 -58.95
N VAL A 247 -74.14 63.45 -58.63
CA VAL A 247 -75.42 62.79 -58.98
C VAL A 247 -76.58 63.44 -58.23
N GLY A 248 -76.43 63.70 -56.93
CA GLY A 248 -77.46 64.35 -56.12
C GLY A 248 -77.81 65.77 -56.59
N GLU A 249 -76.84 66.47 -57.18
CA GLU A 249 -77.01 67.79 -57.79
C GLU A 249 -77.49 67.72 -59.27
N GLY A 250 -77.59 66.53 -59.86
CA GLY A 250 -78.09 66.32 -61.23
C GLY A 250 -77.06 66.57 -62.35
N PHE A 251 -75.78 66.73 -62.03
CA PHE A 251 -74.72 67.01 -63.01
C PHE A 251 -74.23 65.77 -63.77
N ILE A 252 -74.45 64.56 -63.24
CA ILE A 252 -74.02 63.29 -63.85
C ILE A 252 -75.02 62.15 -63.61
N SER A 253 -74.91 61.07 -64.40
CA SER A 253 -75.75 59.87 -64.29
C SER A 253 -75.38 58.99 -63.07
N SER A 254 -76.39 58.37 -62.45
CA SER A 254 -76.21 57.40 -61.35
C SER A 254 -75.29 56.22 -61.70
N HIS A 255 -75.20 55.84 -62.98
CA HIS A 255 -74.27 54.80 -63.44
C HIS A 255 -72.80 55.14 -63.15
N ALA A 256 -72.41 56.42 -63.27
CA ALA A 256 -71.04 56.86 -62.98
C ALA A 256 -70.66 56.62 -61.51
N THR A 257 -71.62 56.73 -60.58
CA THR A 257 -71.40 56.41 -59.17
C THR A 257 -71.27 54.90 -58.94
N GLN A 258 -72.07 54.08 -59.64
CA GLN A 258 -71.99 52.62 -59.53
C GLN A 258 -70.62 52.09 -59.97
N ASP A 259 -70.07 52.64 -61.05
CA ASP A 259 -68.73 52.29 -61.53
C ASP A 259 -67.64 52.64 -60.50
N LYS A 260 -67.74 53.80 -59.85
CA LYS A 260 -66.80 54.19 -58.77
C LYS A 260 -66.96 53.37 -57.50
N THR A 261 -68.19 52.99 -57.17
CA THR A 261 -68.47 52.08 -56.06
C THR A 261 -67.84 50.72 -56.33
N ARG A 262 -67.95 50.20 -57.55
CA ARG A 262 -67.33 48.93 -57.96
C ARG A 262 -65.80 49.01 -57.85
N GLU A 263 -65.18 50.08 -58.36
CA GLU A 263 -63.73 50.31 -58.28
C GLU A 263 -63.24 50.32 -56.82
N ARG A 264 -63.94 51.01 -55.90
CA ARG A 264 -63.62 50.99 -54.46
C ARG A 264 -63.73 49.58 -53.88
N VAL A 265 -64.83 48.87 -54.15
CA VAL A 265 -65.08 47.53 -53.60
C VAL A 265 -64.01 46.54 -54.08
N GLU A 266 -63.61 46.61 -55.35
CA GLU A 266 -62.52 45.78 -55.90
C GLU A 266 -61.20 46.05 -55.15
N LEU A 267 -60.81 47.32 -54.95
CA LEU A 267 -59.60 47.68 -54.19
C LEU A 267 -59.65 47.26 -52.71
N GLU A 268 -60.81 47.38 -52.06
CA GLU A 268 -60.99 46.93 -50.66
C GLU A 268 -60.89 45.40 -50.54
N ARG A 269 -61.42 44.67 -51.53
CA ARG A 269 -61.32 43.21 -51.59
C ARG A 269 -59.88 42.78 -51.84
N ASP A 270 -59.18 43.44 -52.76
CA ASP A 270 -57.76 43.21 -53.02
C ASP A 270 -56.93 43.46 -51.76
N LEU A 271 -57.19 44.55 -51.02
CA LEU A 271 -56.51 44.83 -49.75
C LEU A 271 -56.73 43.71 -48.72
N THR A 272 -57.97 43.23 -48.61
CA THR A 272 -58.32 42.13 -47.70
C THR A 272 -57.58 40.84 -48.07
N VAL A 273 -57.53 40.51 -49.37
CA VAL A 273 -56.80 39.34 -49.88
C VAL A 273 -55.30 39.46 -49.59
N GLN A 274 -54.69 40.64 -49.82
CA GLN A 274 -53.27 40.84 -49.53
C GLN A 274 -52.95 40.77 -48.04
N ARG A 275 -53.83 41.28 -47.16
CA ARG A 275 -53.68 41.14 -45.71
C ARG A 275 -53.73 39.68 -45.27
N ALA A 276 -54.64 38.88 -45.83
CA ALA A 276 -54.68 37.45 -45.56
C ALA A 276 -53.39 36.75 -46.04
N ARG A 277 -52.89 37.11 -47.22
CA ARG A 277 -51.63 36.60 -47.77
C ARG A 277 -50.41 36.98 -46.92
N LEU A 278 -50.40 38.16 -46.31
CA LEU A 278 -49.35 38.57 -45.38
C LEU A 278 -49.34 37.67 -44.14
N ALA A 279 -50.50 37.40 -43.54
CA ALA A 279 -50.62 36.53 -42.38
C ALA A 279 -50.17 35.08 -42.70
N GLU A 280 -50.51 34.59 -43.89
CA GLU A 280 -50.04 33.30 -44.40
C GLU A 280 -48.51 33.26 -44.55
N ALA A 281 -47.92 34.27 -45.21
CA ALA A 281 -46.47 34.35 -45.41
C ALA A 281 -45.69 34.47 -44.08
N GLN A 282 -46.24 35.21 -43.10
CA GLN A 282 -45.68 35.28 -41.75
C GLN A 282 -45.74 33.94 -41.03
N SER A 283 -46.85 33.19 -41.18
CA SER A 283 -46.99 31.85 -40.60
C SER A 283 -45.99 30.88 -41.21
N ALA A 284 -45.80 30.92 -42.54
CA ALA A 284 -44.80 30.11 -43.23
C ALA A 284 -43.36 30.45 -42.80
N LEU A 285 -43.03 31.74 -42.57
CA LEU A 285 -41.73 32.13 -42.01
C LEU A 285 -41.52 31.54 -40.61
N ASN A 286 -42.52 31.66 -39.74
CA ASN A 286 -42.45 31.10 -38.39
C ASN A 286 -42.24 29.58 -38.42
N GLU A 287 -42.93 28.86 -39.31
CA GLU A 287 -42.75 27.43 -39.52
C GLU A 287 -41.32 27.09 -39.98
N THR A 288 -40.75 27.85 -40.93
CA THR A 288 -39.35 27.66 -41.35
C THR A 288 -38.37 27.89 -40.19
N GLN A 289 -38.61 28.93 -39.37
CA GLN A 289 -37.78 29.23 -38.20
C GLN A 289 -37.88 28.12 -37.14
N GLN A 290 -39.08 27.62 -36.86
CA GLN A 290 -39.29 26.49 -35.96
C GLN A 290 -38.60 25.22 -36.48
N THR A 291 -38.69 24.95 -37.78
CA THR A 291 -38.00 23.83 -38.43
C THR A 291 -36.49 23.94 -38.27
N LYS A 292 -35.92 25.15 -38.42
CA LYS A 292 -34.50 25.41 -38.17
C LYS A 292 -34.11 25.17 -36.70
N ALA A 293 -34.90 25.67 -35.76
CA ALA A 293 -34.66 25.49 -34.34
C ALA A 293 -34.76 24.01 -33.92
N ALA A 294 -35.75 23.29 -34.45
CA ALA A 294 -35.93 21.85 -34.25
C ALA A 294 -34.73 21.06 -34.80
N TYR A 295 -34.29 21.36 -36.03
CA TYR A 295 -33.10 20.72 -36.61
C TYR A 295 -31.84 20.93 -35.76
N LYS A 296 -31.61 22.15 -35.28
CA LYS A 296 -30.47 22.45 -34.40
C LYS A 296 -30.55 21.66 -33.08
N SER A 297 -31.72 21.63 -32.46
CA SER A 297 -31.95 20.94 -31.18
C SER A 297 -31.79 19.43 -31.32
N GLU A 298 -32.32 18.85 -32.40
CA GLU A 298 -32.20 17.43 -32.69
C GLU A 298 -30.75 17.03 -33.01
N THR A 299 -30.02 17.88 -33.74
CA THR A 299 -28.60 17.65 -34.04
C THR A 299 -27.77 17.71 -32.76
N LEU A 300 -28.01 18.69 -31.87
CA LEU A 300 -27.34 18.77 -30.58
C LEU A 300 -27.63 17.55 -29.70
N ARG A 301 -28.88 17.12 -29.62
CA ARG A 301 -29.29 15.91 -28.90
C ARG A 301 -28.58 14.67 -29.45
N THR A 302 -28.64 14.46 -30.76
CA THR A 302 -28.00 13.33 -31.43
C THR A 302 -26.49 13.30 -31.19
N LEU A 303 -25.82 14.46 -31.30
CA LEU A 303 -24.38 14.56 -31.03
C LEU A 303 -24.05 14.30 -29.55
N SER A 304 -24.87 14.78 -28.63
CA SER A 304 -24.71 14.53 -27.18
C SER A 304 -24.87 13.05 -26.86
N ASP A 305 -25.88 12.38 -27.42
CA ASP A 305 -26.12 10.95 -27.23
C ASP A 305 -24.96 10.12 -27.82
N ARG A 306 -24.51 10.44 -29.03
CA ARG A 306 -23.32 9.82 -29.65
C ARG A 306 -22.06 10.01 -28.80
N HIS A 307 -21.84 11.23 -28.30
CA HIS A 307 -20.70 11.54 -27.44
C HIS A 307 -20.73 10.72 -26.14
N ALA A 308 -21.89 10.67 -25.45
CA ALA A 308 -22.05 9.92 -24.22
C ALA A 308 -21.81 8.41 -24.43
N GLN A 309 -22.34 7.84 -25.52
CA GLN A 309 -22.11 6.45 -25.89
C GLN A 309 -20.64 6.16 -26.21
N ALA A 310 -20.00 7.00 -27.03
CA ALA A 310 -18.59 6.86 -27.39
C ALA A 310 -17.68 6.98 -26.17
N SER A 311 -17.94 7.95 -25.29
CA SER A 311 -17.18 8.14 -24.05
C SER A 311 -17.33 6.94 -23.10
N THR A 312 -18.54 6.40 -22.96
CA THR A 312 -18.78 5.20 -22.13
C THR A 312 -18.04 3.98 -22.69
N LYS A 313 -18.14 3.74 -24.00
CA LYS A 313 -17.43 2.64 -24.66
C LYS A 313 -15.91 2.81 -24.56
N TYR A 314 -15.41 4.03 -24.72
CA TYR A 314 -13.99 4.34 -24.57
C TYR A 314 -13.48 3.93 -23.18
N SER A 315 -14.17 4.33 -22.10
CA SER A 315 -13.79 3.95 -20.74
C SER A 315 -13.84 2.44 -20.51
N GLN A 316 -14.82 1.73 -21.08
CA GLN A 316 -14.90 0.27 -21.01
C GLN A 316 -13.74 -0.40 -21.74
N LEU A 317 -13.48 0.00 -22.99
CA LEU A 317 -12.40 -0.51 -23.82
C LEU A 317 -11.02 -0.20 -23.22
N GLN A 318 -10.85 0.88 -22.46
CA GLN A 318 -9.59 1.17 -21.78
C GLN A 318 -9.24 0.11 -20.72
N LEU A 319 -10.25 -0.33 -19.97
CA LEU A 319 -10.08 -1.43 -19.01
C LEU A 319 -9.83 -2.75 -19.73
N GLU A 320 -10.53 -3.00 -20.83
CA GLU A 320 -10.35 -4.19 -21.66
C GLU A 320 -8.97 -4.23 -22.31
N ALA A 321 -8.47 -3.10 -22.82
CA ALA A 321 -7.13 -2.97 -23.39
C ALA A 321 -6.06 -3.29 -22.34
N THR A 322 -6.25 -2.78 -21.11
CA THR A 322 -5.34 -3.09 -19.99
C THR A 322 -5.32 -4.60 -19.70
N LYS A 323 -6.48 -5.25 -19.69
CA LYS A 323 -6.59 -6.71 -19.51
C LYS A 323 -5.94 -7.48 -20.67
N ALA A 324 -6.20 -7.08 -21.91
CA ALA A 324 -5.67 -7.74 -23.10
C ALA A 324 -4.14 -7.62 -23.18
N THR A 325 -3.59 -6.43 -22.92
CA THR A 325 -2.12 -6.22 -22.84
C THR A 325 -1.49 -7.01 -21.70
N GLN A 326 -2.17 -7.14 -20.56
CA GLN A 326 -1.67 -7.96 -19.46
C GLN A 326 -1.64 -9.45 -19.83
N ARG A 327 -2.69 -9.96 -20.49
CA ARG A 327 -2.72 -11.33 -21.01
C ARG A 327 -1.63 -11.58 -22.05
N GLU A 328 -1.43 -10.64 -22.97
CA GLU A 328 -0.35 -10.68 -23.96
C GLU A 328 1.02 -10.80 -23.29
N ARG A 329 1.29 -10.02 -22.24
CA ARG A 329 2.54 -10.13 -21.46
C ARG A 329 2.68 -11.47 -20.75
N GLN A 330 1.58 -12.06 -20.29
CA GLN A 330 1.58 -13.36 -19.60
C GLN A 330 1.86 -14.55 -20.53
N THR A 331 1.89 -14.35 -21.85
CA THR A 331 2.41 -15.35 -22.79
C THR A 331 3.92 -15.56 -22.62
N GLN A 332 4.63 -14.63 -21.99
CA GLN A 332 6.04 -14.76 -21.65
C GLN A 332 6.18 -15.05 -20.16
N LEU A 333 6.60 -16.27 -19.83
CA LEU A 333 6.88 -16.65 -18.45
C LEU A 333 8.29 -16.20 -18.10
N THR A 334 8.40 -15.31 -17.12
CA THR A 334 9.66 -14.70 -16.68
C THR A 334 10.02 -15.15 -15.26
N ALA A 335 11.31 -15.08 -14.91
CA ALA A 335 11.77 -15.35 -13.55
C ALA A 335 11.36 -14.21 -12.60
N PRO A 336 10.70 -14.48 -11.47
CA PRO A 336 10.34 -13.43 -10.50
C PRO A 336 11.53 -12.95 -9.66
N VAL A 337 12.58 -13.77 -9.54
CA VAL A 337 13.77 -13.53 -8.70
C VAL A 337 15.01 -14.12 -9.36
N ASP A 338 16.19 -13.61 -8.97
CA ASP A 338 17.48 -14.18 -9.37
C ASP A 338 17.66 -15.57 -8.74
N GLY A 339 18.03 -16.57 -9.52
CA GLY A 339 18.13 -17.95 -9.01
C GLY A 339 18.53 -18.99 -10.03
N ILE A 340 18.42 -20.25 -9.66
CA ILE A 340 18.72 -21.42 -10.48
C ILE A 340 17.42 -22.15 -10.79
N ILE A 341 17.25 -22.57 -12.04
CA ILE A 341 16.09 -23.35 -12.48
C ILE A 341 16.27 -24.80 -12.08
N GLN A 342 15.21 -25.39 -11.53
CA GLN A 342 15.11 -26.83 -11.27
C GLN A 342 13.76 -27.37 -11.73
N GLN A 343 13.68 -28.69 -11.88
CA GLN A 343 12.46 -29.44 -12.20
C GLN A 343 11.77 -28.96 -13.49
N LEU A 344 12.55 -28.68 -14.54
CA LEU A 344 11.98 -28.35 -15.85
C LEU A 344 11.12 -29.53 -16.36
N ALA A 345 9.80 -29.33 -16.45
CA ALA A 345 8.85 -30.34 -16.90
C ALA A 345 8.68 -30.35 -18.43
N ILE A 346 8.96 -29.21 -19.08
CA ILE A 346 8.80 -29.04 -20.52
C ILE A 346 10.12 -29.20 -21.26
N HIS A 347 10.16 -30.17 -22.18
CA HIS A 347 11.37 -30.47 -22.96
C HIS A 347 11.15 -30.31 -24.48
N THR A 348 9.90 -30.07 -24.91
CA THR A 348 9.52 -30.06 -26.31
C THR A 348 8.82 -28.76 -26.69
N THR A 349 9.30 -28.13 -27.76
CA THR A 349 8.59 -27.04 -28.44
C THR A 349 7.34 -27.58 -29.13
N GLY A 350 6.23 -26.86 -29.05
CA GLY A 350 4.92 -27.29 -29.58
C GLY A 350 4.06 -28.10 -28.62
N GLY A 351 4.55 -28.40 -27.41
CA GLY A 351 3.74 -29.02 -26.35
C GLY A 351 2.64 -28.08 -25.85
N VAL A 352 1.48 -28.64 -25.51
CA VAL A 352 0.37 -27.90 -24.90
C VAL A 352 0.52 -27.93 -23.38
N VAL A 353 0.38 -26.77 -22.75
CA VAL A 353 0.36 -26.63 -21.28
C VAL A 353 -1.03 -26.20 -20.82
N THR A 354 -1.46 -26.70 -19.67
CA THR A 354 -2.74 -26.33 -19.05
C THR A 354 -2.54 -25.24 -17.99
N SER A 355 -3.63 -24.54 -17.65
CA SER A 355 -3.61 -23.52 -16.59
C SER A 355 -3.12 -24.11 -15.26
N ALA A 356 -2.26 -23.37 -14.56
CA ALA A 356 -1.65 -23.76 -13.28
C ALA A 356 -0.80 -25.04 -13.31
N GLN A 357 -0.46 -25.56 -14.50
CA GLN A 357 0.49 -26.66 -14.62
C GLN A 357 1.90 -26.19 -14.21
N PRO A 358 2.56 -26.81 -13.22
CA PRO A 358 3.92 -26.44 -12.84
C PRO A 358 4.88 -26.80 -13.97
N LEU A 359 5.62 -25.81 -14.49
CA LEU A 359 6.57 -26.01 -15.59
C LEU A 359 8.02 -26.10 -15.11
N MET A 360 8.36 -25.35 -14.06
CA MET A 360 9.67 -25.35 -13.41
C MET A 360 9.60 -24.63 -12.06
N ILE A 361 10.66 -24.77 -11.26
CA ILE A 361 10.85 -23.99 -10.03
C ILE A 361 12.12 -23.15 -10.12
N VAL A 362 12.07 -21.91 -9.62
CA VAL A 362 13.23 -21.03 -9.49
C VAL A 362 13.65 -21.03 -8.02
N VAL A 363 14.87 -21.52 -7.76
CA VAL A 363 15.53 -21.52 -6.45
C VAL A 363 16.37 -20.26 -6.33
N PRO A 364 16.08 -19.33 -5.40
CA PRO A 364 16.80 -18.06 -5.32
C PRO A 364 18.29 -18.22 -4.98
N ASP A 365 19.16 -17.41 -5.60
CA ASP A 365 20.63 -17.48 -5.43
C ASP A 365 21.10 -17.06 -4.04
N SER A 366 20.31 -16.22 -3.36
CA SER A 366 20.61 -15.70 -2.03
C SER A 366 19.53 -16.12 -1.03
N PRO A 367 19.44 -17.42 -0.69
CA PRO A 367 18.59 -17.81 0.43
C PRO A 367 19.11 -17.06 1.66
N THR A 368 18.25 -16.32 2.35
CA THR A 368 18.56 -15.97 3.73
C THR A 368 18.53 -17.29 4.50
N VAL A 369 19.67 -17.64 5.09
CA VAL A 369 19.76 -18.89 5.83
C VAL A 369 19.00 -18.64 7.13
N THR A 370 17.90 -19.35 7.28
CA THR A 370 17.12 -19.35 8.52
C THR A 370 17.34 -20.66 9.25
N ALA A 371 17.01 -20.72 10.52
CA ALA A 371 16.96 -21.97 11.22
C ALA A 371 15.66 -22.09 11.98
N GLU A 372 15.10 -23.29 11.93
CA GLU A 372 13.92 -23.68 12.69
C GLU A 372 14.43 -24.31 13.99
N ILE A 373 14.12 -23.68 15.11
CA ILE A 373 14.47 -24.15 16.45
C ILE A 373 13.21 -24.50 17.23
N THR A 374 13.39 -25.39 18.20
CA THR A 374 12.34 -25.81 19.11
C THR A 374 12.64 -25.26 20.50
N ILE A 375 11.79 -24.36 20.98
CA ILE A 375 11.91 -23.74 22.31
C ILE A 375 11.13 -24.59 23.31
N ALA A 376 11.75 -24.91 24.45
CA ALA A 376 11.09 -25.64 25.52
C ALA A 376 9.99 -24.78 26.18
N ASN A 377 8.89 -25.41 26.61
CA ASN A 377 7.78 -24.71 27.28
C ASN A 377 8.21 -23.91 28.52
N GLN A 378 9.26 -24.33 29.22
CA GLN A 378 9.77 -23.60 30.39
C GLN A 378 10.45 -22.26 30.03
N ASP A 379 10.95 -22.12 28.79
CA ASP A 379 11.76 -20.98 28.35
C ASP A 379 10.97 -20.00 27.46
N ILE A 380 9.81 -20.42 26.91
CA ILE A 380 9.00 -19.61 25.98
C ILE A 380 8.58 -18.26 26.55
N GLY A 381 8.31 -18.18 27.86
CA GLY A 381 7.88 -16.94 28.52
C GLY A 381 8.94 -15.81 28.50
N PHE A 382 10.19 -16.14 28.18
CA PHE A 382 11.32 -15.20 28.14
C PHE A 382 11.87 -14.97 26.73
N VAL A 383 11.38 -15.71 25.73
CA VAL A 383 11.84 -15.60 24.34
C VAL A 383 10.86 -14.74 23.53
N ASN A 384 11.38 -13.69 22.91
CA ASN A 384 10.60 -12.77 22.08
C ASN A 384 11.26 -12.56 20.72
N ALA A 385 10.45 -12.24 19.71
CA ALA A 385 10.95 -11.81 18.41
C ALA A 385 11.88 -10.58 18.56
N GLY A 386 12.98 -10.57 17.81
CA GLY A 386 14.01 -9.53 17.83
C GLY A 386 15.20 -9.79 18.75
N GLN A 387 15.14 -10.79 19.64
CA GLN A 387 16.28 -11.14 20.50
C GLN A 387 17.47 -11.69 19.69
N MET A 388 18.68 -11.42 20.19
CA MET A 388 19.91 -11.98 19.63
C MET A 388 20.13 -13.40 20.13
N ALA A 389 20.54 -14.30 19.24
CA ALA A 389 20.83 -15.68 19.54
C ALA A 389 22.21 -16.07 18.96
N GLU A 390 22.93 -16.93 19.67
CA GLU A 390 24.17 -17.52 19.20
C GLU A 390 23.92 -18.96 18.77
N VAL A 391 24.19 -19.26 17.50
CA VAL A 391 23.96 -20.57 16.89
C VAL A 391 25.26 -21.38 16.90
N LYS A 392 25.24 -22.51 17.60
CA LYS A 392 26.30 -23.50 17.62
C LYS A 392 25.95 -24.61 16.62
N LEU A 393 26.83 -24.89 15.67
CA LEU A 393 26.62 -25.99 14.72
C LEU A 393 27.15 -27.29 15.32
N GLU A 394 26.37 -28.36 15.23
CA GLU A 394 26.81 -29.67 15.74
C GLU A 394 27.88 -30.30 14.84
N THR A 395 27.83 -29.98 13.54
CA THR A 395 28.77 -30.52 12.54
C THR A 395 30.20 -29.98 12.70
N PHE A 396 30.37 -28.85 13.40
CA PHE A 396 31.66 -28.19 13.56
C PHE A 396 31.88 -27.75 15.01
N PRO A 397 32.95 -28.21 15.69
CA PRO A 397 33.22 -27.84 17.08
C PRO A 397 33.30 -26.31 17.28
N TYR A 398 32.29 -25.74 17.95
CA TYR A 398 32.18 -24.30 18.19
C TYR A 398 33.34 -23.73 19.02
N THR A 399 34.01 -24.56 19.82
CA THR A 399 35.21 -24.16 20.60
C THR A 399 36.40 -23.81 19.72
N LYS A 400 36.49 -24.38 18.51
CA LYS A 400 37.57 -24.12 17.55
C LYS A 400 37.17 -23.09 16.49
N TYR A 401 35.92 -23.12 16.03
CA TYR A 401 35.48 -22.34 14.86
C TYR A 401 34.50 -21.19 15.20
N GLY A 402 34.06 -21.08 16.46
CA GLY A 402 33.14 -20.03 16.92
C GLY A 402 31.65 -20.34 16.74
N THR A 403 30.82 -19.33 17.00
CA THR A 403 29.35 -19.37 16.89
C THR A 403 28.86 -18.43 15.79
N VAL A 404 27.68 -18.70 15.24
CA VAL A 404 27.04 -17.83 14.26
C VAL A 404 25.99 -16.96 14.94
N GLN A 405 26.13 -15.64 14.83
CA GLN A 405 25.14 -14.71 15.36
C GLN A 405 23.85 -14.80 14.54
N ALA A 406 22.70 -14.89 15.22
CA ALA A 406 21.37 -14.95 14.63
C ALA A 406 20.40 -14.05 15.38
N ARG A 407 19.25 -13.77 14.77
CA ARG A 407 18.16 -13.00 15.36
C ARG A 407 16.87 -13.81 15.33
N VAL A 408 16.12 -13.82 16.42
CA VAL A 408 14.77 -14.39 16.47
C VAL A 408 13.85 -13.56 15.58
N ASP A 409 13.30 -14.19 14.55
CA ASP A 409 12.38 -13.55 13.60
C ASP A 409 10.93 -13.75 14.03
N LEU A 410 10.54 -15.01 14.21
CA LEU A 410 9.18 -15.40 14.60
C LEU A 410 9.22 -16.48 15.68
N VAL A 411 8.35 -16.32 16.68
CA VAL A 411 8.06 -17.36 17.68
C VAL A 411 6.59 -17.70 17.56
N THR A 412 6.27 -18.97 17.37
CA THR A 412 4.87 -19.41 17.24
C THR A 412 4.17 -19.28 18.61
N ALA A 413 2.95 -18.75 18.63
CA ALA A 413 2.18 -18.60 19.88
C ALA A 413 1.58 -19.94 20.38
N ASP A 414 1.41 -20.90 19.48
CA ASP A 414 0.82 -22.20 19.77
C ASP A 414 1.90 -23.26 20.02
N ALA A 415 1.69 -24.06 21.07
CA ALA A 415 2.55 -25.18 21.40
C ALA A 415 2.24 -26.38 20.48
N VAL A 416 3.28 -26.99 19.93
CA VAL A 416 3.19 -28.27 19.23
C VAL A 416 3.55 -29.38 20.22
N THR A 417 2.74 -30.43 20.30
CA THR A 417 2.97 -31.56 21.21
C THR A 417 3.56 -32.74 20.45
N ASP A 418 4.69 -33.26 20.92
CA ASP A 418 5.34 -34.47 20.42
C ASP A 418 5.44 -35.50 21.56
N GLU A 419 5.05 -36.75 21.28
CA GLU A 419 4.99 -37.86 22.24
C GLU A 419 6.32 -38.10 22.98
N LYS A 420 7.46 -37.75 22.38
CA LYS A 420 8.80 -37.96 22.97
C LYS A 420 9.41 -36.71 23.61
N LYS A 421 9.01 -35.51 23.16
CA LYS A 421 9.65 -34.24 23.55
C LYS A 421 8.76 -33.35 24.43
N GLY A 422 7.50 -33.72 24.63
CA GLY A 422 6.51 -32.88 25.30
C GLY A 422 6.09 -31.70 24.41
N SER A 423 5.46 -30.69 25.01
CA SER A 423 5.04 -29.48 24.31
C SER A 423 6.22 -28.54 24.08
N TYR A 424 6.43 -28.14 22.83
CA TYR A 424 7.48 -27.19 22.42
C TYR A 424 6.92 -26.12 21.49
N TYR A 425 7.64 -25.01 21.37
CA TYR A 425 7.26 -23.88 20.53
C TYR A 425 8.26 -23.74 19.39
N PRO A 426 7.84 -23.94 18.13
CA PRO A 426 8.69 -23.65 16.99
C PRO A 426 9.04 -22.16 16.94
N ALA A 427 10.27 -21.84 16.58
CA ALA A 427 10.69 -20.48 16.29
C ALA A 427 11.67 -20.45 15.12
N THR A 428 11.67 -19.35 14.39
CA THR A 428 12.54 -19.12 13.23
C THR A 428 13.59 -18.08 13.59
N LEU A 429 14.85 -18.43 13.35
CA LEU A 429 16.01 -17.56 13.50
C LEU A 429 16.52 -17.16 12.11
N THR A 430 16.91 -15.90 11.92
CA THR A 430 17.67 -15.46 10.74
C THR A 430 19.15 -15.39 11.09
N LEU A 431 20.00 -16.12 10.37
CA LEU A 431 21.45 -16.13 10.58
C LEU A 431 22.10 -14.91 9.92
N SER A 432 23.08 -14.30 10.59
CA SER A 432 23.77 -13.09 10.10
C SER A 432 24.77 -13.38 8.97
N GLN A 433 25.24 -14.62 8.85
CA GLN A 433 26.24 -15.07 7.90
C GLN A 433 25.79 -16.39 7.26
N LYS A 434 26.16 -16.60 5.99
CA LYS A 434 25.79 -17.79 5.20
C LYS A 434 26.92 -18.80 5.10
N ASP A 435 28.13 -18.41 5.50
CA ASP A 435 29.36 -19.18 5.43
C ASP A 435 30.14 -19.06 6.74
N MET A 436 30.97 -20.07 7.02
CA MET A 436 31.92 -20.08 8.13
C MET A 436 33.32 -20.43 7.63
N LEU A 437 34.34 -19.86 8.28
CA LEU A 437 35.74 -20.16 7.97
C LEU A 437 36.19 -21.39 8.76
N ILE A 438 36.48 -22.47 8.05
CA ILE A 438 36.85 -23.77 8.63
C ILE A 438 38.17 -24.20 8.00
N ASP A 439 39.23 -24.27 8.82
CA ASP A 439 40.59 -24.66 8.41
C ASP A 439 41.07 -23.91 7.13
N GLY A 440 40.80 -22.60 7.07
CA GLY A 440 41.19 -21.72 5.97
C GLY A 440 40.28 -21.76 4.73
N LYS A 441 39.25 -22.61 4.70
CA LYS A 441 38.24 -22.68 3.62
C LYS A 441 36.91 -22.11 4.10
N ARG A 442 36.25 -21.32 3.25
CA ARG A 442 34.87 -20.88 3.52
C ARG A 442 33.90 -22.00 3.17
N VAL A 443 33.13 -22.44 4.15
CA VAL A 443 32.14 -23.51 4.01
C VAL A 443 30.76 -22.89 4.20
N ASN A 444 29.87 -23.12 3.22
CA ASN A 444 28.50 -22.62 3.29
C ASN A 444 27.66 -23.44 4.28
N LEU A 445 26.74 -22.75 4.96
CA LEU A 445 25.73 -23.36 5.81
C LEU A 445 24.62 -23.95 4.95
N SER A 446 24.52 -25.28 4.93
CA SER A 446 23.55 -26.01 4.11
C SER A 446 22.28 -26.33 4.89
N PRO A 447 21.09 -26.34 4.24
CA PRO A 447 19.88 -26.84 4.87
C PRO A 447 20.04 -28.29 5.34
N GLY A 448 19.43 -28.62 6.48
CA GLY A 448 19.51 -29.94 7.10
C GLY A 448 20.62 -30.11 8.15
N MET A 449 21.50 -29.12 8.34
CA MET A 449 22.48 -29.13 9.43
C MET A 449 21.79 -28.94 10.78
N ASN A 450 22.11 -29.77 11.77
CA ASN A 450 21.65 -29.60 13.15
C ASN A 450 22.39 -28.45 13.84
N ILE A 451 21.64 -27.70 14.63
CA ILE A 451 22.14 -26.58 15.39
C ILE A 451 21.58 -26.57 16.80
N THR A 452 22.30 -25.92 17.71
CA THR A 452 21.80 -25.53 19.02
C THR A 452 21.89 -24.01 19.12
N ALA A 453 20.76 -23.34 19.29
CA ALA A 453 20.70 -21.89 19.43
C ALA A 453 20.62 -21.50 20.92
N GLU A 454 21.43 -20.53 21.31
CA GLU A 454 21.42 -19.93 22.64
C GLU A 454 20.86 -18.52 22.53
N ILE A 455 19.58 -18.35 22.88
CA ILE A 455 18.86 -17.09 22.78
C ILE A 455 19.12 -16.27 24.04
N LYS A 456 19.58 -15.03 23.91
CA LYS A 456 19.86 -14.14 25.05
C LYS A 456 18.55 -13.58 25.59
N THR A 457 18.06 -14.14 26.69
CA THR A 457 16.77 -13.79 27.30
C THR A 457 16.86 -12.73 28.40
N GLY A 458 18.06 -12.48 28.95
CA GLY A 458 18.29 -11.42 29.94
C GLY A 458 19.72 -11.40 30.48
N GLN A 459 19.97 -10.52 31.46
CA GLN A 459 21.26 -10.42 32.18
C GLN A 459 21.02 -10.47 33.68
N ARG A 460 21.87 -11.19 34.40
CA ARG A 460 21.78 -11.34 35.86
C ARG A 460 23.08 -11.03 36.55
N ARG A 461 23.03 -10.43 37.73
CA ARG A 461 24.23 -10.21 38.56
C ARG A 461 24.72 -11.51 39.18
N ILE A 462 26.03 -11.65 39.32
CA ILE A 462 26.67 -12.86 39.87
C ILE A 462 26.22 -13.12 41.32
N ILE A 463 26.05 -12.06 42.12
CA ILE A 463 25.55 -12.13 43.50
C ILE A 463 24.17 -12.80 43.59
N GLU A 464 23.31 -12.59 42.59
CA GLU A 464 21.97 -13.19 42.56
C GLU A 464 22.01 -14.68 42.20
N PHE A 465 22.98 -15.11 41.40
CA PHE A 465 23.20 -16.54 41.14
C PHE A 465 23.61 -17.27 42.42
N LEU A 466 24.56 -16.71 43.18
CA LEU A 466 25.04 -17.27 44.45
C LEU A 466 23.98 -17.29 45.57
N LEU A 467 23.13 -16.25 45.65
CA LEU A 467 22.05 -16.16 46.63
C LEU A 467 20.77 -16.91 46.22
N SER A 468 20.63 -17.31 44.95
CA SER A 468 19.42 -17.98 44.45
C SER A 468 19.01 -19.25 45.20
N PRO A 469 19.92 -20.14 45.65
CA PRO A 469 19.54 -21.35 46.40
C PRO A 469 19.02 -21.01 47.80
N VAL A 470 19.60 -19.99 48.44
CA VAL A 470 19.20 -19.51 49.77
C VAL A 470 17.85 -18.81 49.70
N GLN A 471 17.61 -18.02 48.65
CA GLN A 471 16.30 -17.40 48.40
C GLN A 471 15.22 -18.44 48.11
N ARG A 472 15.49 -19.46 47.30
CA ARG A 472 14.54 -20.56 47.05
C ARG A 472 14.17 -21.27 48.35
N ALA A 473 15.16 -21.72 49.13
CA ALA A 473 14.93 -22.40 50.40
C ALA A 473 14.20 -21.53 51.44
N GLY A 474 14.50 -20.23 51.50
CA GLY A 474 13.78 -19.28 52.36
C GLY A 474 12.33 -19.06 51.93
N SER A 475 12.06 -18.96 50.62
CA SER A 475 10.72 -18.74 50.08
C SER A 475 9.84 -20.00 50.09
N GLU A 476 10.42 -21.18 49.94
CA GLU A 476 9.70 -22.47 50.01
C GLU A 476 9.43 -22.90 51.46
N SER A 477 10.35 -22.64 52.41
CA SER A 477 10.12 -22.98 53.83
C SER A 477 9.10 -22.08 54.54
N LEU A 478 8.80 -20.90 53.99
CA LEU A 478 7.76 -19.99 54.51
C LEU A 478 6.38 -20.19 53.83
N ARG A 479 6.26 -21.18 52.93
CA ARG A 479 5.00 -21.58 52.30
C ARG A 479 4.77 -23.07 52.52
N GLU A 480 4.01 -23.38 53.55
CA GLU A 480 3.42 -24.71 53.74
C GLU A 480 2.27 -24.91 52.74
N ARG A 481 2.08 -26.15 52.30
CA ARG A 481 0.97 -26.57 51.42
C ARG A 481 -0.30 -26.82 52.21
#